data_AF-W7UV90-F1
#
_entry.id   AF-W7UV90-F1
#
_cell.length_a   1.000
_cell.length_b   1.000
_cell.length_c   1.000
_cell.angle_alpha   90.00
_cell.angle_beta   90.00
_cell.angle_gamma   90.00
#
_symmetry.space_group_name_H-M   'P 1'
#
loop_
_entity.id
_entity.type
_entity.pdbx_description
1 polymer ?
#
loop_
_entity_poly.entity_id
_entity_poly.type
_entity_poly.pdbx_seq_one_letter_code
_entity_poly.pdbx_strand_id
1 'polypeptide(L)' 'MFGNQNKPQLPQRFEMLSEQRISNSTYVTLVDTVTGVTYVSVTHTLDSSTIMQPLLDRDGKPYIDPRYGGR' A
#
# COMPACT_ATOMS: atom_id res chain seq x y z
N MET A 1 32.12 22.13 2.91
CA MET A 1 31.19 22.23 1.77
C MET A 1 29.91 21.53 2.17
N PHE A 2 28.79 22.24 2.06
CA PHE A 2 27.48 21.88 2.58
C PHE A 2 26.84 20.73 1.78
N GLY A 3 26.08 19.89 2.48
CA GLY A 3 25.25 18.87 1.85
C GLY A 3 24.39 18.05 2.81
N ASN A 4 23.91 18.63 3.93
CA ASN A 4 22.79 18.02 4.65
C ASN A 4 21.56 18.11 3.74
N GLN A 5 21.35 17.07 2.95
CA GLN A 5 20.11 16.89 2.20
C GLN A 5 19.01 16.54 3.19
N ASN A 6 18.50 17.56 3.89
CA ASN A 6 17.14 17.55 4.41
C ASN A 6 16.19 17.52 3.20
N LYS A 7 16.13 16.38 2.51
CA LYS A 7 14.96 16.08 1.69
C LYS A 7 13.82 15.97 2.70
N PRO A 8 12.74 16.75 2.57
CA PRO A 8 11.54 16.44 3.32
C PRO A 8 11.22 14.97 3.03
N GLN A 9 11.33 14.12 4.06
CA GLN A 9 10.83 12.76 3.98
C GLN A 9 9.32 12.96 3.87
N LEU A 10 8.81 12.98 2.63
CA LEU A 10 7.39 12.97 2.38
C LEU A 10 6.82 11.85 3.24
N PRO A 11 5.79 12.10 4.06
CA PRO A 11 5.19 11.03 4.85
C PRO A 11 4.89 9.87 3.91
N GLN A 12 5.36 8.67 4.28
CA GLN A 12 5.05 7.46 3.52
C GLN A 12 3.53 7.34 3.48
N ARG A 13 2.96 7.70 2.33
CA ARG A 13 1.51 7.67 2.12
C ARG A 13 0.95 6.27 2.33
N PHE A 14 1.76 5.25 2.11
CA PHE A 14 1.38 3.86 2.30
C PHE A 14 2.20 3.25 3.43
N GLU A 15 1.49 2.64 4.39
CA GLU A 15 2.08 1.73 5.35
C GLU A 15 1.87 0.29 4.87
N MET A 16 2.93 -0.52 4.93
CA MET A 16 2.89 -1.92 4.52
C MET A 16 2.45 -2.81 5.68
N LEU A 17 1.44 -3.64 5.44
CA LEU A 17 0.87 -4.55 6.43
C LEU A 17 1.46 -5.95 6.32
N SER A 18 1.63 -6.44 5.10
CA SER A 18 2.16 -7.77 4.83
C SER A 18 2.73 -7.90 3.44
N GLU A 19 3.69 -8.82 3.28
CA GLU A 19 4.17 -9.33 1.99
C GLU A 19 3.93 -10.82 1.91
N GLN A 20 3.50 -11.30 0.75
CA GLN A 20 3.45 -12.71 0.44
C GLN A 20 3.96 -12.94 -0.97
N ARG A 21 4.79 -13.97 -1.14
CA ARG A 21 5.26 -14.40 -2.45
C ARG A 21 4.60 -15.71 -2.84
N ILE A 22 3.89 -15.71 -3.96
CA ILE A 22 3.20 -16.88 -4.50
C ILE A 22 3.64 -17.05 -5.96
N SER A 23 4.30 -18.16 -6.25
CA SER A 23 4.86 -18.44 -7.58
C SER A 23 5.75 -17.28 -8.08
N ASN A 24 5.33 -16.63 -9.17
CA ASN A 24 6.04 -15.53 -9.83
C ASN A 24 5.38 -14.18 -9.51
N SER A 25 4.73 -14.05 -8.36
CA SER A 25 4.04 -12.83 -7.96
C SER A 25 4.35 -12.48 -6.51
N THR A 26 4.59 -11.20 -6.27
CA THR A 26 4.67 -10.61 -4.94
C THR A 26 3.37 -9.86 -4.67
N TYR A 27 2.70 -10.24 -3.58
CA TYR A 27 1.50 -9.61 -3.07
C TYR A 27 1.88 -8.75 -1.88
N VAL A 28 1.55 -7.47 -1.91
CA VAL A 28 1.78 -6.53 -0.82
C VAL A 28 0.44 -5.95 -0.40
N THR A 29 0.12 -6.05 0.89
CA THR A 29 -1.04 -5.37 1.47
C THR A 29 -0.57 -4.04 2.05
N LEU A 30 -1.22 -2.95 1.65
CA LEU A 30 -0.88 -1.58 1.99
C LEU A 30 -2.10 -0.87 2.57
N VAL A 31 -1.90 0.06 3.50
CA VAL A 31 -2.94 1.02 3.91
C VAL A 31 -2.50 2.43 3.51
N ASP A 32 -3.36 3.16 2.81
CA ASP A 32 -3.17 4.59 2.58
C ASP A 32 -3.40 5.33 3.90
N THR A 33 -2.35 5.90 4.49
CA THR A 33 -2.41 6.54 5.81
C THR A 33 -3.20 7.85 5.80
N VAL A 34 -3.54 8.39 4.62
CA VAL A 34 -4.34 9.60 4.46
C VAL A 34 -5.83 9.27 4.41
N THR A 35 -6.21 8.18 3.74
CA THR A 35 -7.62 7.81 3.53
C THR A 35 -8.08 6.62 4.37
N GLY A 36 -7.14 5.85 4.93
CA GLY A 36 -7.37 4.59 5.61
C GLY A 36 -7.70 3.42 4.68
N VAL A 37 -7.78 3.62 3.37
CA VAL A 37 -8.14 2.57 2.41
C VAL A 37 -7.04 1.51 2.36
N THR A 38 -7.42 0.26 2.47
CA THR A 38 -6.50 -0.87 2.28
C THR A 38 -6.46 -1.30 0.83
N TYR A 39 -5.26 -1.56 0.32
CA TYR A 39 -4.98 -2.00 -1.04
C TYR A 39 -4.26 -3.33 -1.03
N VAL A 40 -4.45 -4.10 -2.10
CA VAL A 40 -3.51 -5.15 -2.51
C VAL A 40 -2.76 -4.67 -3.74
N SER A 41 -1.43 -4.80 -3.70
CA SER A 41 -0.56 -4.64 -4.84
C SER A 41 -0.03 -6.00 -5.24
N VAL A 42 -0.07 -6.30 -6.53
CA VAL A 42 0.46 -7.54 -7.10
C VAL A 42 1.49 -7.17 -8.13
N THR A 43 2.74 -7.57 -7.90
CA THR A 43 3.84 -7.42 -8.84
C THR A 43 4.20 -8.77 -9.42
N HIS A 44 4.03 -8.93 -10.74
CA HIS A 44 4.45 -10.12 -11.46
C HIS A 44 5.95 -10.04 -11.77
N THR A 45 6.72 -11.02 -11.33
CA THR A 45 8.19 -11.01 -11.43
C THR A 45 8.69 -11.28 -12.85
N LEU A 46 7.85 -11.80 -13.75
CA LEU A 46 8.23 -12.15 -15.12
C LEU A 46 8.25 -10.93 -16.06
N ASP A 47 7.31 -10.02 -15.89
CA ASP A 47 7.13 -8.83 -16.73
C ASP A 47 7.26 -7.52 -15.94
N SER A 48 7.50 -7.61 -14.64
CA SER A 48 7.54 -6.48 -13.69
C SER A 48 6.24 -5.66 -13.67
N SER A 49 5.14 -6.21 -14.17
CA SER A 49 3.84 -5.52 -14.14
C SER A 49 3.36 -5.43 -12.71
N THR A 50 2.84 -4.27 -12.33
CA THR A 50 2.26 -4.05 -11.00
C THR A 50 0.83 -3.55 -11.14
N ILE A 51 -0.09 -4.24 -10.48
CA ILE A 51 -1.48 -3.83 -10.34
C ILE A 51 -1.69 -3.47 -8.87
N MET A 52 -2.46 -2.41 -8.61
CA MET A 52 -2.85 -2.00 -7.27
C MET A 52 -4.35 -1.74 -7.26
N GLN A 53 -5.06 -2.38 -6.33
CA GLN A 53 -6.51 -2.29 -6.24
C GLN A 53 -6.95 -2.18 -4.78
N PRO A 54 -7.99 -1.38 -4.48
CA PRO A 54 -8.54 -1.33 -3.14
C PRO A 54 -9.16 -2.68 -2.80
N LEU A 55 -8.97 -3.13 -1.56
CA LEU A 55 -9.82 -4.18 -1.01
C LEU A 55 -11.23 -3.61 -0.84
N LEU A 56 -12.24 -4.43 -1.11
CA LEU A 56 -13.63 -4.05 -0.95
C LEU A 56 -14.21 -4.72 0.28
N ASP A 57 -15.09 -4.01 0.98
CA ASP A 57 -15.91 -4.56 2.05
C ASP A 57 -17.08 -5.39 1.48
N ARG A 58 -17.92 -5.90 2.37
CA ARG A 58 -19.11 -6.69 2.02
C ARG A 58 -20.13 -5.95 1.16
N ASP A 59 -20.11 -4.62 1.19
CA ASP A 59 -21.04 -3.73 0.49
C ASP A 59 -20.43 -3.21 -0.83
N GLY A 60 -19.23 -3.69 -1.18
CA GLY A 60 -18.50 -3.31 -2.40
C GLY A 60 -17.80 -1.95 -2.30
N LYS A 61 -17.73 -1.34 -1.11
CA LYS A 61 -17.02 -0.08 -0.88
C LYS A 61 -15.56 -0.35 -0.51
N PRO A 62 -14.62 0.59 -0.74
CA PRO A 62 -13.26 0.43 -0.28
C PRO A 62 -13.19 0.13 1.22
N TYR A 63 -12.51 -0.96 1.57
CA TYR A 63 -12.28 -1.35 2.95
C TYR A 63 -11.36 -0.34 3.62
N ILE A 64 -11.82 0.22 4.73
CA ILE A 64 -11.05 1.15 5.55
C ILE A 64 -10.48 0.38 6.74
N ASP A 65 -9.17 0.46 6.92
CA ASP A 65 -8.50 -0.11 8.09
C ASP A 65 -9.04 0.59 9.37
N PRO A 66 -9.50 -0.15 10.39
CA PRO A 66 -10.07 0.42 11.61
C PRO A 66 -9.15 1.40 12.36
N ARG A 67 -7.83 1.30 12.16
CA ARG A 67 -6.84 2.22 12.74
C ARG A 67 -6.96 3.64 12.16
N TYR A 68 -7.55 3.78 10.98
CA TYR A 68 -7.71 5.06 10.27
C TYR A 68 -9.19 5.45 10.06
N GLY A 69 -10.11 4.48 10.08
CA GLY A 69 -11.54 4.67 9.76
C GLY A 69 -12.47 5.06 10.92
N GLY A 70 -11.94 5.27 12.12
CA GLY A 70 -12.70 5.72 13.29
C GLY A 70 -12.31 7.14 13.71
N ARG A 71 -12.87 8.15 13.06
CA ARG A 71 -12.89 9.54 13.55
C ARG A 71 -14.27 10.14 13.37
#